data_AF-A0A090R1N1-F1
#
_entry.id   AF-A0A090R1N1-F1
#
_cell.length_a   1.000
_cell.length_b   1.000
_cell.length_c   1.000
_cell.angle_alpha   90.00
_cell.angle_beta   90.00
_cell.angle_gamma   90.00
#
_symmetry.space_group_name_H-M   'P 1'
#
loop_
_entity.id
_entity.type
_entity.pdbx_description
1 polymer ?
#
loop_
_entity_poly.entity_id
_entity_poly.type
_entity_poly.pdbx_seq_one_letter_code
_entity_poly.pdbx_strand_id
1 'polypeptide(L)'
;MSFSTAKAMVAHKAGPHYPAPMTAIHTIEAAAGCERDEALAIENTYFVPLTKTDAAQALVGIFLNDQYIKGLAKHAAQSGMPTAMRWYWVRGSWEEGSPISQPAKACR
;
A
#
# COMPACT_ATOMS: atom_id res chain seq x y z
N MET A 1 2.03 -28.18 -5.30
CA MET A 1 0.73 -28.09 -4.59
C MET A 1 0.54 -26.77 -3.84
N SER A 2 1.56 -26.23 -3.16
CA SER A 2 1.45 -24.97 -2.41
C SER A 2 1.43 -23.70 -3.30
N PHE A 3 2.14 -23.73 -4.44
CA PHE A 3 2.18 -22.57 -5.35
C PHE A 3 0.87 -22.37 -6.14
N SER A 4 0.13 -23.44 -6.44
CA SER A 4 -1.15 -23.35 -7.14
C SER A 4 -2.25 -22.75 -6.26
N THR A 5 -2.26 -23.04 -4.95
CA THR A 5 -3.18 -22.39 -4.01
C THR A 5 -2.84 -20.91 -3.80
N ALA A 6 -1.55 -20.57 -3.73
CA ALA A 6 -1.10 -19.19 -3.63
C ALA A 6 -1.53 -18.36 -4.86
N LYS A 7 -1.36 -18.89 -6.07
CA LYS A 7 -1.82 -18.26 -7.32
C LYS A 7 -3.33 -18.03 -7.32
N ALA A 8 -4.12 -19.03 -6.87
CA ALA A 8 -5.58 -18.91 -6.80
C ALA A 8 -6.04 -17.81 -5.82
N MET A 9 -5.42 -17.72 -4.64
CA MET A 9 -5.75 -16.66 -3.67
C MET A 9 -5.41 -15.26 -4.18
N VAL A 10 -4.26 -15.12 -4.84
CA VAL A 10 -3.83 -13.85 -5.41
C VAL A 10 -4.70 -13.44 -6.59
N ALA A 11 -5.07 -14.39 -7.47
CA ALA A 11 -5.99 -14.12 -8.57
C ALA A 11 -7.36 -13.61 -8.07
N HIS A 12 -7.86 -14.16 -6.96
CA HIS A 12 -9.11 -13.70 -6.34
C HIS A 12 -9.04 -12.27 -5.76
N LYS A 13 -7.88 -11.85 -5.26
CA LYS A 13 -7.75 -10.57 -4.55
C LYS A 13 -7.20 -9.43 -5.41
N ALA A 14 -6.24 -9.72 -6.29
CA ALA A 14 -5.54 -8.73 -7.09
C ALA A 14 -6.24 -8.45 -8.43
N GLY A 15 -7.03 -9.38 -8.96
CA GLY A 15 -7.62 -9.26 -10.28
C GLY A 15 -6.58 -9.16 -11.41
N PRO A 16 -6.99 -8.93 -12.67
CA PRO A 16 -6.09 -9.00 -13.83
C PRO A 16 -5.11 -7.81 -13.96
N HIS A 17 -5.39 -6.70 -13.28
CA HIS A 17 -4.73 -5.42 -13.52
C HIS A 17 -3.41 -5.23 -12.75
N TYR A 18 -3.12 -6.10 -11.78
CA TYR A 18 -1.90 -6.04 -10.98
C TYR A 18 -1.01 -7.24 -11.30
N PRO A 19 0.01 -7.07 -12.17
CA PRO A 19 0.90 -8.17 -12.56
C PRO A 19 1.88 -8.56 -11.45
N ALA A 20 2.29 -7.61 -10.60
CA ALA A 20 3.35 -7.80 -9.60
C ALA A 20 3.13 -8.97 -8.61
N PRO A 21 1.93 -9.19 -8.06
CA PRO A 21 1.67 -10.30 -7.14
C PRO A 21 1.77 -11.68 -7.80
N MET A 22 1.36 -11.79 -9.07
CA MET A 22 1.43 -13.05 -9.81
C MET A 22 2.88 -13.36 -10.21
N THR A 23 3.60 -12.38 -10.74
CA THR A 23 5.02 -12.52 -11.09
C THR A 23 5.88 -12.88 -9.89
N ALA A 24 5.56 -12.38 -8.68
CA ALA A 24 6.27 -12.73 -7.46
C ALA A 24 6.11 -14.22 -7.07
N ILE A 25 4.97 -14.85 -7.39
CA ILE A 25 4.83 -16.30 -7.15
C ILE A 25 5.60 -17.09 -8.20
N HIS A 26 5.60 -16.62 -9.46
CA HIS A 26 6.36 -17.24 -10.54
C HIS A 26 7.88 -17.17 -10.33
N THR A 27 8.39 -16.06 -9.77
CA THR A 27 9.82 -15.95 -9.41
C THR A 27 10.21 -16.96 -8.34
N ILE A 28 9.40 -17.09 -7.29
CA ILE A 28 9.66 -18.03 -6.19
C ILE A 28 9.55 -19.48 -6.68
N GLU A 29 8.60 -19.79 -7.55
CA GLU A 29 8.47 -21.12 -8.16
C GLU A 29 9.69 -21.48 -9.02
N ALA A 30 10.21 -20.53 -9.81
CA ALA A 30 11.42 -20.73 -10.62
C ALA A 30 12.70 -20.82 -9.78
N ALA A 31 12.78 -20.09 -8.66
CA ALA A 31 13.95 -20.05 -7.80
C ALA A 31 13.97 -21.15 -6.70
N ALA A 32 12.87 -21.90 -6.50
CA ALA A 32 12.73 -22.84 -5.37
C ALA A 32 13.77 -23.96 -5.34
N GLY A 33 14.37 -24.31 -6.48
CA GLY A 33 15.39 -25.37 -6.59
C GLY A 33 16.82 -24.86 -6.79
N CYS A 34 17.04 -23.54 -6.80
CA CYS A 34 18.31 -22.92 -7.13
C CYS A 34 19.14 -22.56 -5.88
N GLU A 35 20.45 -22.49 -6.06
CA GLU A 35 21.36 -21.88 -5.08
C GLU A 35 21.17 -20.35 -5.04
N ARG A 36 21.68 -19.70 -3.99
CA ARG A 36 21.44 -18.27 -3.72
C ARG A 36 21.74 -17.36 -4.90
N ASP A 37 22.89 -17.56 -5.55
CA ASP A 37 23.36 -16.62 -6.59
C ASP A 37 22.55 -16.80 -7.89
N GLU A 38 22.11 -18.01 -8.20
CA GLU A 38 21.20 -18.28 -9.33
C GLU A 38 19.79 -17.74 -9.04
N ALA A 39 19.30 -17.89 -7.81
CA ALA A 39 18.02 -17.35 -7.38
C ALA A 39 17.96 -15.82 -7.51
N LEU A 40 19.04 -15.11 -7.15
CA LEU A 40 19.15 -13.66 -7.30
C LEU A 40 19.14 -13.22 -8.76
N ALA A 41 19.80 -13.98 -9.65
CA ALA A 41 19.77 -13.70 -11.08
C ALA A 41 18.34 -13.83 -11.63
N ILE A 42 17.64 -14.90 -11.25
CA ILE A 42 16.22 -15.12 -11.61
C ILE A 42 15.36 -13.97 -11.09
N GLU A 43 15.48 -13.59 -9.82
CA GLU A 43 14.70 -12.48 -9.25
C GLU A 43 14.89 -11.17 -10.04
N ASN A 44 16.14 -10.84 -10.41
CA ASN A 44 16.43 -9.63 -11.15
C ASN A 44 15.78 -9.62 -12.55
N THR A 45 15.76 -10.77 -13.24
CA THR A 45 15.11 -10.86 -14.58
C THR A 45 13.62 -10.55 -14.55
N TYR A 46 12.92 -10.92 -13.47
CA TYR A 46 11.50 -10.63 -13.31
C TYR A 46 11.23 -9.28 -12.65
N PHE A 47 12.18 -8.74 -11.87
CA PHE A 47 12.06 -7.45 -11.22
C PHE A 47 12.16 -6.26 -12.19
N VAL A 48 13.14 -6.29 -13.11
CA VAL A 48 13.35 -5.22 -14.11
C VAL A 48 12.12 -4.92 -14.99
N PRO A 49 11.38 -5.91 -15.53
CA PRO A 49 10.18 -5.61 -16.31
C PRO A 49 9.04 -5.05 -15.44
N LEU A 50 8.93 -5.46 -14.17
CA LEU A 50 7.89 -4.96 -13.26
C LEU A 50 8.03 -3.47 -12.96
N THR A 51 9.25 -2.99 -12.77
CA THR A 51 9.52 -1.57 -12.47
C THR A 51 9.17 -0.64 -13.63
N LYS A 52 9.15 -1.15 -14.86
CA LYS A 52 8.82 -0.39 -16.07
C LYS A 52 7.33 -0.36 -16.40
N THR A 53 6.48 -1.02 -15.61
CA THR A 53 5.03 -1.04 -15.86
C THR A 53 4.35 0.24 -15.40
N ASP A 54 3.31 0.67 -16.12
CA ASP A 54 2.51 1.84 -15.76
C ASP A 54 1.86 1.69 -14.37
N ALA A 55 1.48 0.46 -14.00
CA ALA A 55 0.94 0.15 -12.68
C ALA A 55 1.96 0.44 -11.57
N ALA A 56 3.24 0.09 -11.76
CA ALA A 56 4.29 0.40 -10.79
C ALA A 56 4.52 1.91 -10.66
N GLN A 57 4.55 2.63 -11.78
CA GLN A 57 4.70 4.09 -11.78
C GLN A 57 3.52 4.78 -11.07
N ALA A 58 2.29 4.34 -11.32
CA ALA A 58 1.09 4.89 -10.68
C ALA A 58 1.10 4.67 -9.15
N LEU A 59 1.49 3.48 -8.69
CA LEU A 59 1.56 3.15 -7.26
C LEU A 59 2.63 3.97 -6.53
N VAL A 60 3.81 4.14 -7.15
CA VAL A 60 4.87 5.01 -6.62
C VAL A 60 4.40 6.46 -6.59
N GLY A 61 3.69 6.91 -7.62
CA GLY A 61 3.08 8.25 -7.67
C GLY A 61 2.09 8.49 -6.53
N ILE A 62 1.20 7.52 -6.26
CA ILE A 62 0.26 7.60 -5.13
C ILE A 62 1.02 7.67 -3.80
N PHE A 63 2.07 6.88 -3.63
CA PHE A 63 2.88 6.91 -2.41
C PHE A 63 3.54 8.28 -2.18
N LEU A 64 4.12 8.88 -3.23
CA LEU A 64 4.74 10.21 -3.13
C LEU A 64 3.70 11.30 -2.85
N ASN A 65 2.52 11.21 -3.48
CA ASN A 65 1.43 12.14 -3.23
C ASN A 65 0.90 12.05 -1.79
N ASP A 66 0.78 10.83 -1.24
CA ASP A 66 0.39 10.63 0.16
C ASP A 66 1.43 11.23 1.13
N GLN A 67 2.72 11.07 0.85
CA GLN A 67 3.79 11.72 1.63
C GLN A 67 3.72 13.24 1.55
N TYR A 68 3.46 13.79 0.37
CA TYR A 68 3.31 15.23 0.17
C TYR A 68 2.12 15.79 0.94
N ILE A 69 0.95 15.16 0.85
CA ILE A 69 -0.26 15.58 1.58
C ILE A 69 -0.04 15.49 3.09
N LYS A 70 0.63 14.43 3.59
CA LYS A 70 0.97 14.30 5.01
C LYS A 70 1.92 15.41 5.49
N GLY A 71 2.89 15.79 4.66
CA GLY A 71 3.77 16.93 4.94
C GLY A 71 2.99 18.24 5.06
N LEU A 72 2.12 18.53 4.09
CA LEU A 72 1.24 19.69 4.11
C LEU A 72 0.30 19.69 5.32
N ALA A 73 -0.32 18.54 5.64
CA ALA A 73 -1.20 18.41 6.79
C ALA A 73 -0.47 18.68 8.11
N LYS A 74 0.80 18.25 8.22
CA LYS A 74 1.63 18.54 9.40
C LYS A 74 1.95 20.02 9.54
N HIS A 75 2.25 20.71 8.43
CA HIS A 75 2.46 22.16 8.44
C HIS A 75 1.16 22.92 8.74
N ALA A 76 0.05 22.53 8.11
CA ALA A 76 -1.26 23.11 8.33
C ALA A 76 -1.75 22.91 9.78
N ALA A 77 -1.46 21.75 10.39
CA ALA A 77 -1.75 21.46 11.79
C ALA A 77 -0.89 22.27 12.77
N GLN A 78 0.32 22.68 12.37
CA GLN A 78 1.16 23.58 13.17
C GLN A 78 0.66 25.03 13.12
N SER A 79 0.06 25.46 12.00
CA SER A 79 -0.53 26.80 11.83
C SER A 79 -2.01 26.88 12.24
N GLY A 80 -2.71 25.76 12.31
CA GLY A 80 -4.13 25.67 12.60
C GLY A 80 -4.42 25.57 14.09
N MET A 81 -5.52 26.18 14.54
CA MET A 81 -5.99 26.05 15.92
C MET A 81 -6.45 24.60 16.19
N PRO A 82 -6.14 24.01 17.36
CA PRO A 82 -6.61 22.68 17.71
C PRO A 82 -8.14 22.66 17.74
N THR A 83 -8.75 21.96 16.78
CA THR A 83 -10.19 21.74 16.75
C THR A 83 -10.53 20.58 17.67
N ALA A 84 -11.20 20.87 18.79
CA ALA A 84 -11.67 19.84 19.70
C ALA A 84 -12.70 18.93 18.99
N MET A 85 -12.59 17.61 19.22
CA MET A 85 -13.65 16.68 18.86
C MET A 85 -14.94 17.13 19.53
N ARG A 86 -15.95 17.48 18.70
CA ARG A 86 -17.25 17.93 19.17
C ARG A 86 -18.27 16.84 18.90
N TRP A 87 -18.88 16.39 19.98
CA TRP A 87 -20.03 15.52 19.92
C TRP A 87 -21.23 16.28 19.36
N TYR A 88 -21.87 15.70 18.34
CA TYR A 88 -23.12 16.21 17.80
C TYR A 88 -24.25 15.25 18.17
N TRP A 89 -25.35 15.80 18.64
CA TRP A 89 -26.55 15.03 18.92
C TRP A 89 -27.41 14.98 17.66
N VAL A 90 -27.50 13.80 17.03
CA VAL A 90 -28.28 13.59 15.81
C VAL A 90 -29.24 12.42 16.06
N ARG A 91 -30.54 12.71 16.00
CA ARG A 91 -31.63 11.71 16.12
C ARG A 91 -31.47 10.77 17.33
N GLY A 92 -31.28 11.33 18.53
CA GLY A 92 -31.27 10.53 19.76
C GLY A 92 -29.98 9.77 20.03
N SER A 93 -29.00 9.82 19.12
CA SER A 93 -27.68 9.24 19.30
C SER A 93 -26.60 10.33 19.34
N TRP A 94 -25.62 10.13 20.20
CA TRP A 94 -24.37 10.89 20.16
C TRP A 94 -23.50 10.29 19.06
N GLU A 95 -23.38 11.00 17.95
CA GLU A 95 -22.47 10.64 16.87
C GLU A 95 -21.16 11.41 17.07
N GLU A 96 -20.04 10.69 17.04
CA GLU A 96 -18.72 11.30 17.13
C GLU A 96 -18.45 12.03 15.80
N GLY A 97 -18.47 13.36 15.83
CA GLY A 97 -18.14 14.18 14.67
C GLY A 97 -16.68 13.94 14.30
N SER A 98 -16.44 13.13 13.27
CA SER A 98 -15.09 12.85 12.78
C SER A 98 -14.39 14.18 12.45
N PRO A 99 -13.23 14.49 13.06
CA PRO A 99 -12.50 15.69 12.69
C PRO A 99 -12.16 15.60 11.20
N ILE A 100 -12.55 16.62 10.41
CA ILE A 100 -12.17 16.73 8.98
C ILE A 100 -10.65 16.90 8.83
N SER A 101 -9.91 17.00 9.93
CA SER A 101 -8.46 16.87 9.99
C SER A 101 -8.05 16.09 11.25
N GLN A 102 -7.79 14.79 11.14
CA GLN A 102 -6.94 14.10 12.12
C GLN A 102 -5.48 14.11 11.63
N PRO A 103 -4.61 14.92 12.25
CA PRO A 103 -3.21 14.59 12.34
C PRO A 103 -2.76 14.45 13.80
N ALA A 104 -1.75 13.60 13.99
CA ALA A 104 -1.06 13.29 15.24
C ALA A 104 -1.79 12.33 16.20
N LYS A 105 -1.77 11.02 15.86
CA LYS A 105 -1.62 10.01 16.90
C LYS A 105 -0.37 10.37 17.71
N ALA A 106 -0.61 10.57 19.00
CA ALA A 106 0.33 11.03 19.98
C ALA A 106 1.63 10.21 19.97
N CYS A 107 2.73 10.93 20.18
CA CYS A 107 3.95 10.44 20.81
C CYS A 107 3.64 9.27 21.78
N ARG A 108 4.21 8.11 21.50
CA ARG A 108 4.55 7.12 22.52
C ARG A 108 5.92 6.57 22.19
#